data_AF-A0A267DGB7-F1
#
_entry.id   AF-A0A267DGB7-F1
#
_cell.length_a   1.000
_cell.length_b   1.000
_cell.length_c   1.000
_cell.angle_alpha   90.00
_cell.angle_beta   90.00
_cell.angle_gamma   90.00
#
_symmetry.space_group_name_H-M   'P 1'
#
loop_
_entity.id
_entity.type
_entity.pdbx_description
1 polymer ?
#
loop_
_entity_poly.entity_id
_entity_poly.type
_entity_poly.pdbx_seq_one_letter_code
_entity_poly.pdbx_strand_id
1 'polypeptide(L)'
;MTKLLQFSIFCLAFVAINAIRFDLSSRQSLIRNEQRHRSRVRGFGLNSNSPHVMRMQQSLKSQVVQQNDFDMLIKYEHQRNHRKKSADDYVSMASIVYKNGKFRIAANTWADDALAYGMLARSLNSTGWDVLDIVTTMDKSFKNDTAVMYAAGLLEGYLTADRIALMYQNSMAAEFPTEQSRKVLLPKVRNFLTRQYKWARCFAAENPKSAFHRHTGFVMTQLEGLIDGYSASNDSVVRDPFVLLMLNAAGDLGDIKTALNDTKTDFFDRMSNDEFRNYVQSTGHCSALIRVTPGLERLYMGHSTWSSYSTMLRIYKHYQVNLSDPEAASRGMSFSSYPGCLVSIDDFYILDSGMVMLETTNNVFNVSLFKTVKPESLLSWQRVRIANQIAQNGSHWAWAVSQQNSGTYNNQYMIIDLNRIHPNASIDDGALTVVEQIPTLVVSSDQTGLLRTGYFPSYNVPFHETVYNLSGYPDVVKQRGLDFSYQMAPRAKIFRREAPRVFDAAGMAAVLRFNEFADDPYSEGDACNSICCRRDLRPAGKDAAPSGCLDSKFTDLDMAKYMTSYAISGPTTGSSSRKLPPYAWSQFLNVSHLGLPPVYNFSWVTMSPTVLLG
;
A
#
# COMPACT_ATOMS: atom_id res chain seq x y z
N MET A 1 -8.40 1.43 45.48
CA MET A 1 -7.92 1.77 44.12
C MET A 1 -9.00 2.33 43.19
N THR A 2 -10.31 2.16 43.45
CA THR A 2 -11.40 2.56 42.55
C THR A 2 -11.83 4.04 42.61
N LYS A 3 -11.53 4.77 43.70
CA LYS A 3 -11.88 6.21 43.82
C LYS A 3 -10.86 7.18 43.22
N LEU A 4 -9.57 6.80 43.14
CA LEU A 4 -8.55 7.62 42.47
C LEU A 4 -8.70 7.60 40.94
N LEU A 5 -9.11 6.46 40.37
CA LEU A 5 -9.31 6.35 38.91
C LEU A 5 -10.50 7.19 38.42
N GLN A 6 -11.59 7.24 39.19
CA GLN A 6 -12.74 8.11 38.86
C GLN A 6 -12.43 9.60 39.00
N PHE A 7 -11.59 10.00 39.96
CA PHE A 7 -11.20 11.40 40.15
C PHE A 7 -10.26 11.90 39.03
N SER A 8 -9.34 11.05 38.56
CA SER A 8 -8.47 11.36 37.42
C SER A 8 -9.23 11.47 36.09
N ILE A 9 -10.24 10.62 35.86
CA ILE A 9 -11.11 10.69 34.68
C ILE A 9 -11.97 11.96 34.69
N PHE A 10 -12.48 12.37 35.86
CA PHE A 10 -13.27 13.61 35.98
C PHE A 10 -12.41 14.86 35.78
N CYS A 11 -11.16 14.87 36.28
CA CYS A 11 -10.23 15.98 36.06
C CYS A 11 -9.81 16.10 34.59
N LEU A 12 -9.55 14.98 33.90
CA LEU A 12 -9.24 14.95 32.47
C LEU A 12 -10.42 15.44 31.61
N ALA A 13 -11.65 15.03 31.94
CA ALA A 13 -12.85 15.50 31.26
C ALA A 13 -13.11 17.00 31.50
N PHE A 14 -12.85 17.52 32.70
CA PHE A 14 -13.01 18.93 33.03
C PHE A 14 -11.96 19.81 32.35
N VAL A 15 -10.71 19.34 32.22
CA VAL A 15 -9.65 20.01 31.46
C VAL A 15 -9.97 20.01 29.96
N ALA A 16 -10.45 18.90 29.41
CA ALA A 16 -10.85 18.81 28.00
C ALA A 16 -12.04 19.74 27.67
N ILE A 17 -13.07 19.80 28.52
CA ILE A 17 -14.25 20.67 28.31
C ILE A 17 -13.87 22.15 28.41
N ASN A 18 -12.98 22.52 29.34
CA ASN A 18 -12.52 23.91 29.46
C ASN A 18 -11.57 24.31 28.31
N ALA A 19 -10.74 23.39 27.80
CA ALA A 19 -9.95 23.60 26.60
C ALA A 19 -10.84 23.83 25.36
N ILE A 20 -11.90 23.04 25.20
CA ILE A 20 -12.89 23.19 24.11
C ILE A 20 -13.63 24.53 24.20
N ARG A 21 -14.02 24.98 25.41
CA ARG A 21 -14.69 26.28 25.60
C ARG A 21 -13.76 27.47 25.37
N PHE A 22 -12.51 27.39 25.80
CA PHE A 22 -11.51 28.43 25.56
C PHE A 22 -11.22 28.56 24.04
N ASP A 23 -11.20 27.44 23.32
CA ASP A 23 -10.90 27.39 21.89
C ASP A 23 -12.08 27.80 20.98
N LEU A 24 -13.33 27.53 21.35
CA LEU A 24 -14.49 28.08 20.64
C LEU A 24 -14.53 29.61 20.67
N SER A 25 -14.05 30.22 21.77
CA SER A 25 -13.89 31.68 21.89
C SER A 25 -12.71 32.19 21.03
N SER A 26 -11.62 31.43 20.96
CA SER A 26 -10.45 31.70 20.12
C SER A 26 -10.82 31.70 18.63
N ARG A 27 -11.62 30.71 18.20
CA ARG A 27 -12.12 30.50 16.84
C ARG A 27 -13.00 31.65 16.35
N GLN A 28 -13.94 32.11 17.17
CA GLN A 28 -14.76 33.28 16.82
C GLN A 28 -13.91 34.57 16.75
N SER A 29 -12.86 34.68 17.57
CA SER A 29 -11.94 35.83 17.53
C SER A 29 -11.07 35.83 16.26
N LEU A 30 -10.56 34.67 15.83
CA LEU A 30 -9.71 34.51 14.64
C LEU A 30 -10.50 34.76 13.36
N ILE A 31 -11.73 34.23 13.24
CA ILE A 31 -12.62 34.47 12.09
C ILE A 31 -13.04 35.96 12.03
N ARG A 32 -13.36 36.57 13.17
CA ARG A 32 -13.67 38.02 13.22
C ARG A 32 -12.45 38.88 12.89
N ASN A 33 -11.26 38.47 13.30
CA ASN A 33 -10.01 39.16 12.96
C ASN A 33 -9.67 39.02 11.48
N GLU A 34 -9.86 37.84 10.88
CA GLU A 34 -9.66 37.63 9.43
C GLU A 34 -10.64 38.48 8.60
N GLN A 35 -11.93 38.52 8.98
CA GLN A 35 -12.95 39.33 8.31
C GLN A 35 -12.71 40.84 8.49
N ARG A 36 -12.33 41.29 9.69
CA ARG A 36 -11.93 42.70 9.96
C ARG A 36 -10.66 43.11 9.22
N HIS A 37 -9.75 42.18 8.98
CA HIS A 37 -8.50 42.47 8.27
C HIS A 37 -8.70 42.51 6.75
N ARG A 38 -9.54 41.63 6.18
CA ARG A 38 -9.93 41.69 4.77
C ARG A 38 -10.70 42.98 4.44
N SER A 39 -11.50 43.49 5.36
CA SER A 39 -12.19 44.78 5.20
C SER A 39 -11.24 45.98 5.38
N ARG A 40 -10.28 45.93 6.32
CA ARG A 40 -9.28 47.00 6.50
C ARG A 40 -8.27 47.10 5.35
N VAL A 41 -7.82 45.99 4.77
CA VAL A 41 -6.88 46.01 3.62
C VAL A 41 -7.55 46.59 2.37
N ARG A 42 -8.86 46.38 2.18
CA ARG A 42 -9.62 47.05 1.11
C ARG A 42 -9.92 48.52 1.39
N GLY A 43 -10.06 48.92 2.65
CA GLY A 43 -10.39 50.30 3.04
C GLY A 43 -9.21 51.27 3.12
N PHE A 44 -7.96 50.78 3.25
CA PHE A 44 -6.77 51.62 3.48
C PHE A 44 -5.78 51.66 2.30
N GLY A 45 -6.08 51.07 1.14
CA GLY A 45 -5.22 51.14 -0.05
C GLY A 45 -3.80 50.55 0.15
N LEU A 46 -3.61 49.68 1.14
CA LEU A 46 -2.31 49.08 1.44
C LEU A 46 -1.96 48.01 0.39
N ASN A 47 -0.76 48.11 -0.18
CA ASN A 47 -0.25 47.19 -1.19
C ASN A 47 -0.10 45.78 -0.60
N SER A 48 -0.84 44.81 -1.14
CA SER A 48 -0.88 43.42 -0.67
C SER A 48 0.46 42.69 -0.78
N ASN A 49 1.43 43.27 -1.50
CA ASN A 49 2.75 42.68 -1.74
C ASN A 49 3.84 43.14 -0.76
N SER A 50 3.49 43.86 0.32
CA SER A 50 4.47 44.20 1.37
C SER A 50 4.97 42.93 2.08
N PRO A 51 6.29 42.75 2.27
CA PRO A 51 6.87 41.59 2.97
C PRO A 51 6.27 41.35 4.35
N HIS A 52 5.86 42.42 5.04
CA HIS A 52 5.28 42.34 6.38
C HIS A 52 3.83 41.81 6.35
N VAL A 53 3.06 42.14 5.32
CA VAL A 53 1.69 41.65 5.10
C VAL A 53 1.72 40.18 4.66
N MET A 54 2.67 39.81 3.80
CA MET A 54 2.86 38.41 3.39
C MET A 54 3.25 37.50 4.55
N ARG A 55 4.18 37.90 5.42
CA ARG A 55 4.56 37.11 6.61
C ARG A 55 3.39 36.89 7.58
N MET A 56 2.58 37.92 7.82
CA MET A 56 1.37 37.79 8.66
C MET A 56 0.32 36.89 8.01
N GLN A 57 0.09 36.99 6.70
CA GLN A 57 -0.84 36.11 5.99
C GLN A 57 -0.38 34.65 6.00
N GLN A 58 0.93 34.41 5.89
CA GLN A 58 1.52 33.08 5.93
C GLN A 58 1.42 32.47 7.34
N SER A 59 1.63 33.26 8.39
CA SER A 59 1.42 32.85 9.79
C SER A 59 -0.05 32.56 10.11
N LEU A 60 -0.99 33.37 9.59
CA LEU A 60 -2.42 33.10 9.74
C LEU A 60 -2.84 31.84 8.97
N LYS A 61 -2.31 31.61 7.76
CA LYS A 61 -2.54 30.38 6.99
C LYS A 61 -1.98 29.16 7.71
N SER A 62 -0.78 29.23 8.30
CA SER A 62 -0.21 28.11 9.05
C SER A 62 -1.02 27.78 10.30
N GLN A 63 -1.59 28.78 10.99
CA GLN A 63 -2.49 28.57 12.12
C GLN A 63 -3.82 27.92 11.68
N VAL A 64 -4.39 28.33 10.54
CA VAL A 64 -5.60 27.72 9.98
C VAL A 64 -5.34 26.27 9.53
N VAL A 65 -4.17 25.98 8.95
CA VAL A 65 -3.77 24.61 8.56
C VAL A 65 -3.61 23.71 9.79
N GLN A 66 -2.92 24.18 10.83
CA GLN A 66 -2.81 23.44 12.11
C GLN A 66 -4.19 23.17 12.72
N GLN A 67 -5.13 24.12 12.63
CA GLN A 67 -6.47 23.95 13.17
C GLN A 67 -7.35 23.02 12.31
N ASN A 68 -7.13 22.91 11.00
CA ASN A 68 -7.80 21.94 10.13
C ASN A 68 -7.33 20.50 10.38
N ASP A 69 -6.03 20.30 10.63
CA ASP A 69 -5.49 19.01 11.09
C ASP A 69 -6.11 18.62 12.43
N PHE A 70 -6.21 19.58 13.35
CA PHE A 70 -6.84 19.39 14.64
C PHE A 70 -8.34 19.12 14.54
N ASP A 71 -9.07 19.80 13.64
CA ASP A 71 -10.49 19.57 13.37
C ASP A 71 -10.74 18.18 12.74
N MET A 72 -9.81 17.67 11.93
CA MET A 72 -9.86 16.29 11.43
C MET A 72 -9.63 15.30 12.56
N LEU A 73 -8.60 15.52 13.39
CA LEU A 73 -8.31 14.74 14.59
C LEU A 73 -9.46 14.76 15.60
N ILE A 74 -10.12 15.91 15.82
CA ILE A 74 -11.27 16.06 16.73
C ILE A 74 -12.53 15.41 16.15
N LYS A 75 -12.87 15.64 14.87
CA LYS A 75 -14.00 14.95 14.22
C LYS A 75 -13.78 13.43 14.24
N TYR A 76 -12.53 12.99 14.12
CA TYR A 76 -12.13 11.60 14.19
C TYR A 76 -12.18 11.03 15.62
N GLU A 77 -11.63 11.71 16.62
CA GLU A 77 -11.73 11.37 18.05
C GLU A 77 -13.19 11.27 18.50
N HIS A 78 -14.04 12.18 18.02
CA HIS A 78 -15.47 12.18 18.30
C HIS A 78 -16.18 11.01 17.61
N GLN A 79 -15.79 10.64 16.38
CA GLN A 79 -16.26 9.42 15.71
C GLN A 79 -15.75 8.13 16.37
N ARG A 80 -14.50 8.10 16.84
CA ARG A 80 -13.90 6.98 17.58
C ARG A 80 -14.62 6.74 18.91
N ASN A 81 -14.92 7.80 19.66
CA ASN A 81 -15.56 7.71 20.97
C ASN A 81 -17.09 7.46 20.91
N HIS A 82 -17.74 7.74 19.77
CA HIS A 82 -19.17 7.46 19.55
C HIS A 82 -19.47 6.21 18.71
N ARG A 83 -18.46 5.44 18.29
CA ARG A 83 -18.68 4.13 17.65
C ARG A 83 -19.21 3.13 18.67
N LYS A 84 -20.49 2.76 18.54
CA LYS A 84 -20.95 1.44 19.02
C LYS A 84 -20.08 0.41 18.32
N LYS A 85 -19.27 -0.36 19.07
CA LYS A 85 -18.61 -1.57 18.53
C LYS A 85 -19.69 -2.38 17.80
N SER A 86 -19.45 -2.68 16.52
CA SER A 86 -20.36 -3.58 15.79
C SER A 86 -20.37 -4.93 16.53
N ALA A 87 -21.49 -5.63 16.55
CA ALA A 87 -21.54 -7.00 17.06
C ALA A 87 -20.58 -7.95 16.31
N ASP A 88 -20.14 -7.54 15.10
CA ASP A 88 -19.21 -8.27 14.25
C ASP A 88 -17.72 -7.97 14.51
N ASP A 89 -17.40 -6.90 15.25
CA ASP A 89 -16.00 -6.55 15.53
C ASP A 89 -15.47 -7.41 16.69
N TYR A 90 -14.51 -8.29 16.42
CA TYR A 90 -13.86 -9.11 17.45
C TYR A 90 -12.38 -9.35 17.16
N VAL A 91 -11.65 -9.74 18.21
CA VAL A 91 -10.20 -10.00 18.14
C VAL A 91 -9.94 -11.48 18.36
N SER A 92 -9.13 -12.09 17.50
CA SER A 92 -8.49 -13.37 17.79
C SER A 92 -7.03 -13.14 18.11
N MET A 93 -6.50 -13.90 19.05
CA MET A 93 -5.10 -13.83 19.45
C MET A 93 -4.52 -15.23 19.61
N ALA A 94 -3.22 -15.37 19.41
CA ALA A 94 -2.52 -16.64 19.60
C ALA A 94 -1.03 -16.39 19.87
N SER A 95 -0.39 -17.40 20.45
CA SER A 95 1.06 -17.46 20.63
C SER A 95 1.62 -18.76 20.05
N ILE A 96 2.86 -18.74 19.60
CA ILE A 96 3.63 -19.89 19.14
C ILE A 96 4.74 -20.15 20.14
N VAL A 97 4.69 -21.30 20.80
CA VAL A 97 5.73 -21.74 21.75
C VAL A 97 6.67 -22.70 21.03
N TYR A 98 7.97 -22.51 21.23
CA TYR A 98 9.01 -23.39 20.67
C TYR A 98 9.78 -24.09 21.80
N LYS A 99 9.61 -25.42 21.93
CA LYS A 99 10.28 -26.24 22.95
C LYS A 99 10.75 -27.55 22.36
N ASN A 100 11.98 -27.96 22.70
CA ASN A 100 12.58 -29.24 22.28
C ASN A 100 12.47 -29.48 20.75
N GLY A 101 12.69 -28.43 19.96
CA GLY A 101 12.61 -28.49 18.50
C GLY A 101 11.19 -28.52 17.91
N LYS A 102 10.14 -28.38 18.72
CA LYS A 102 8.74 -28.46 18.29
C LYS A 102 8.00 -27.14 18.50
N PHE A 103 7.18 -26.77 17.52
CA PHE A 103 6.27 -25.63 17.58
C PHE A 103 4.90 -26.08 18.09
N ARG A 104 4.29 -25.26 18.95
CA ARG A 104 2.92 -25.46 19.43
C ARG A 104 2.15 -24.14 19.37
N ILE A 105 0.97 -24.18 18.77
CA ILE A 105 0.02 -23.07 18.79
C ILE A 105 -0.71 -23.05 20.14
N ALA A 106 -0.65 -21.92 20.83
CA ALA A 106 -1.42 -21.60 22.03
C ALA A 106 -2.52 -20.59 21.64
N ALA A 107 -3.69 -21.11 21.29
CA ALA A 107 -4.84 -20.29 20.88
C ALA A 107 -5.37 -19.45 22.05
N ASN A 108 -5.82 -18.22 21.76
CA ASN A 108 -6.46 -17.31 22.70
C ASN A 108 -5.65 -17.04 23.99
N THR A 109 -4.33 -17.16 23.91
CA THR A 109 -3.43 -17.07 25.07
C THR A 109 -2.14 -16.34 24.71
N TRP A 110 -1.68 -15.44 25.60
CA TRP A 110 -0.31 -14.93 25.61
C TRP A 110 0.56 -15.90 26.40
N ALA A 111 1.44 -16.64 25.74
CA ALA A 111 2.36 -17.54 26.42
C ALA A 111 3.64 -16.76 26.82
N ASP A 112 4.05 -16.87 28.08
CA ASP A 112 5.24 -16.14 28.60
C ASP A 112 6.54 -16.53 27.87
N ASP A 113 6.59 -17.72 27.28
CA ASP A 113 7.70 -18.28 26.52
C ASP A 113 7.42 -18.35 25.00
N ALA A 114 6.52 -17.49 24.52
CA ALA A 114 6.19 -17.41 23.10
C ALA A 114 7.39 -16.95 22.26
N LEU A 115 7.67 -17.70 21.20
CA LEU A 115 8.61 -17.30 20.15
C LEU A 115 7.98 -16.29 19.18
N ALA A 116 6.66 -16.38 18.97
CA ALA A 116 5.87 -15.38 18.26
C ALA A 116 4.49 -15.27 18.89
N TYR A 117 3.89 -14.09 18.87
CA TYR A 117 2.56 -13.83 19.39
C TYR A 117 1.92 -12.66 18.63
N GLY A 118 0.60 -12.64 18.55
CA GLY A 118 -0.09 -11.63 17.77
C GLY A 118 -1.61 -11.70 17.87
N MET A 119 -2.24 -10.78 17.17
CA MET A 119 -3.69 -10.70 17.11
C MET A 119 -4.20 -10.27 15.74
N LEU A 120 -5.38 -10.74 15.37
CA LEU A 120 -6.17 -10.28 14.24
C LEU A 120 -7.42 -9.59 14.76
N ALA A 121 -7.48 -8.26 14.63
CA ALA A 121 -8.69 -7.48 14.81
C ALA A 121 -9.54 -7.58 13.53
N ARG A 122 -10.70 -8.22 13.64
CA ARG A 122 -11.64 -8.35 12.54
C ARG A 122 -12.57 -7.15 12.52
N SER A 123 -12.28 -6.20 11.65
CA SER A 123 -13.00 -4.93 11.52
C SER A 123 -13.34 -4.58 10.07
N LEU A 124 -13.26 -5.56 9.15
CA LEU A 124 -13.57 -5.37 7.74
C LEU A 124 -14.97 -4.77 7.52
N ASN A 125 -15.99 -5.24 8.23
CA ASN A 125 -17.37 -4.75 8.06
C ASN A 125 -17.57 -3.31 8.54
N SER A 126 -16.78 -2.86 9.51
CA SER A 126 -16.91 -1.53 10.12
C SER A 126 -15.97 -0.49 9.52
N THR A 127 -14.82 -0.92 9.00
CA THR A 127 -13.74 -0.03 8.52
C THR A 127 -13.25 -0.31 7.11
N GLY A 128 -13.63 -1.45 6.53
CA GLY A 128 -13.07 -1.97 5.28
C GLY A 128 -11.69 -2.61 5.44
N TRP A 129 -11.20 -2.77 6.67
CA TRP A 129 -9.91 -3.40 6.99
C TRP A 129 -10.03 -4.34 8.19
N ASP A 130 -9.48 -5.54 8.09
CA ASP A 130 -8.96 -6.23 9.27
C ASP A 130 -7.55 -5.70 9.59
N VAL A 131 -7.10 -5.84 10.83
CA VAL A 131 -5.76 -5.40 11.27
C VAL A 131 -5.04 -6.56 11.96
N LEU A 132 -3.82 -6.86 11.52
CA LEU A 132 -3.02 -7.96 12.02
C LEU A 132 -1.72 -7.44 12.64
N ASP A 133 -1.47 -7.80 13.90
CA ASP A 133 -0.20 -7.58 14.58
C ASP A 133 0.51 -8.93 14.78
N ILE A 134 1.77 -9.02 14.38
CA ILE A 134 2.66 -10.16 14.62
C ILE A 134 3.93 -9.65 15.28
N VAL A 135 4.25 -10.15 16.47
CA VAL A 135 5.46 -9.83 17.21
C VAL A 135 6.22 -11.12 17.51
N THR A 136 7.54 -11.12 17.31
CA THR A 136 8.40 -12.26 17.70
C THR A 136 9.19 -11.94 18.95
N THR A 137 9.77 -12.98 19.58
CA THR A 137 10.48 -12.86 20.86
C THR A 137 11.45 -11.69 20.88
N MET A 138 11.45 -10.94 21.99
CA MET A 138 12.43 -9.90 22.29
C MET A 138 13.65 -10.45 23.03
N ASP A 139 13.65 -11.75 23.37
CA ASP A 139 14.76 -12.40 24.04
C ASP A 139 15.98 -12.47 23.11
N LYS A 140 16.91 -11.55 23.34
CA LYS A 140 18.16 -11.44 22.58
C LYS A 140 19.06 -12.66 22.74
N SER A 141 18.84 -13.52 23.74
CA SER A 141 19.60 -14.75 23.94
C SER A 141 19.19 -15.85 22.95
N PHE A 142 17.97 -15.80 22.40
CA PHE A 142 17.51 -16.73 21.39
C PHE A 142 18.11 -16.39 20.02
N LYS A 143 19.01 -17.25 19.51
CA LYS A 143 19.78 -17.04 18.26
C LYS A 143 19.39 -18.01 17.15
N ASN A 144 18.09 -18.15 16.88
CA ASN A 144 17.57 -19.00 15.80
C ASN A 144 16.53 -18.26 14.97
N ASP A 145 17.01 -17.45 14.03
CA ASP A 145 16.18 -16.60 13.16
C ASP A 145 15.27 -17.42 12.23
N THR A 146 15.70 -18.60 11.81
CA THR A 146 14.86 -19.54 11.04
C THR A 146 13.62 -19.93 11.86
N ALA A 147 13.78 -20.27 13.14
CA ALA A 147 12.65 -20.59 14.00
C ALA A 147 11.75 -19.38 14.28
N VAL A 148 12.33 -18.18 14.42
CA VAL A 148 11.58 -16.91 14.55
C VAL A 148 10.69 -16.66 13.34
N MET A 149 11.25 -16.77 12.14
CA MET A 149 10.52 -16.55 10.88
C MET A 149 9.44 -17.61 10.66
N TYR A 150 9.73 -18.88 10.95
CA TYR A 150 8.75 -19.95 10.88
C TYR A 150 7.59 -19.68 11.85
N ALA A 151 7.88 -19.30 13.10
CA ALA A 151 6.85 -19.01 14.10
C ALA A 151 5.97 -17.81 13.70
N ALA A 152 6.55 -16.75 13.12
CA ALA A 152 5.79 -15.61 12.60
C ALA A 152 4.82 -16.03 11.48
N GLY A 153 5.29 -16.86 10.54
CA GLY A 153 4.45 -17.42 9.47
C GLY A 153 3.33 -18.32 10.03
N LEU A 154 3.69 -19.24 10.92
CA LEU A 154 2.76 -20.18 11.56
C LEU A 154 1.62 -19.45 12.27
N LEU A 155 1.96 -18.38 12.99
CA LEU A 155 1.00 -17.55 13.67
C LEU A 155 0.03 -16.84 12.72
N GLU A 156 0.54 -16.19 11.67
CA GLU A 156 -0.31 -15.51 10.69
C GLU A 156 -1.24 -16.50 9.97
N GLY A 157 -0.69 -17.63 9.54
CA GLY A 157 -1.45 -18.65 8.81
C GLY A 157 -2.60 -19.16 9.65
N TYR A 158 -2.36 -19.36 10.95
CA TYR A 158 -3.38 -19.78 11.91
C TYR A 158 -4.43 -18.68 12.16
N LEU A 159 -4.01 -17.45 12.47
CA LEU A 159 -4.92 -16.36 12.82
C LEU A 159 -5.83 -15.93 11.66
N THR A 160 -5.33 -16.05 10.42
CA THR A 160 -6.01 -15.57 9.21
C THR A 160 -6.62 -16.68 8.36
N ALA A 161 -6.65 -17.93 8.84
CA ALA A 161 -7.03 -19.09 8.05
C ALA A 161 -8.42 -18.97 7.39
N ASP A 162 -9.41 -18.41 8.09
CA ASP A 162 -10.75 -18.17 7.55
C ASP A 162 -10.74 -17.15 6.40
N ARG A 163 -9.94 -16.09 6.55
CA ARG A 163 -9.78 -15.05 5.53
C ARG A 163 -9.01 -15.55 4.30
N ILE A 164 -8.00 -16.41 4.50
CA ILE A 164 -7.26 -17.04 3.40
C ILE A 164 -8.20 -17.90 2.54
N ALA A 165 -9.09 -18.68 3.17
CA ALA A 165 -10.05 -19.52 2.45
C ALA A 165 -11.02 -18.71 1.59
N LEU A 166 -11.50 -17.56 2.10
CA LEU A 166 -12.35 -16.63 1.35
C LEU A 166 -11.60 -15.95 0.21
N MET A 167 -10.38 -15.46 0.48
CA MET A 167 -9.53 -14.83 -0.52
C MET A 167 -9.22 -15.80 -1.66
N TYR A 168 -8.92 -17.06 -1.35
CA TYR A 168 -8.66 -18.08 -2.35
C TYR A 168 -9.77 -18.19 -3.41
N GLN A 169 -11.03 -18.26 -2.96
CA GLN A 169 -12.18 -18.39 -3.86
C GLN A 169 -12.31 -17.16 -4.76
N ASN A 170 -12.17 -15.97 -4.18
CA ASN A 170 -12.24 -14.72 -4.93
C ASN A 170 -11.08 -14.59 -5.93
N SER A 171 -9.85 -14.91 -5.53
CA SER A 171 -8.66 -14.87 -6.39
C SER A 171 -8.70 -15.91 -7.50
N MET A 172 -9.14 -17.15 -7.22
CA MET A 172 -9.27 -18.18 -8.26
C MET A 172 -10.30 -17.79 -9.32
N ALA A 173 -11.43 -17.23 -8.90
CA ALA A 173 -12.47 -16.75 -9.81
C ALA A 173 -11.97 -15.58 -10.68
N ALA A 174 -11.12 -14.70 -10.13
CA ALA A 174 -10.55 -13.56 -10.85
C ALA A 174 -9.40 -13.96 -11.79
N GLU A 175 -8.47 -14.78 -11.33
CA GLU A 175 -7.25 -15.15 -12.07
C GLU A 175 -7.50 -16.21 -13.15
N PHE A 176 -8.45 -17.11 -12.90
CA PHE A 176 -8.80 -18.22 -13.78
C PHE A 176 -10.32 -18.28 -14.01
N PRO A 177 -10.92 -17.24 -14.64
CA PRO A 177 -12.37 -17.10 -14.75
C PRO A 177 -13.02 -18.12 -15.68
N THR A 178 -12.30 -18.62 -16.71
CA THR A 178 -12.83 -19.54 -17.71
C THR A 178 -12.41 -20.98 -17.46
N GLU A 179 -13.23 -21.94 -17.91
CA GLU A 179 -12.87 -23.37 -17.86
C GLU A 179 -11.55 -23.65 -18.57
N GLN A 180 -11.29 -22.99 -19.70
CA GLN A 180 -10.04 -23.08 -20.43
C GLN A 180 -8.84 -22.61 -19.59
N SER A 181 -8.95 -21.46 -18.92
CA SER A 181 -7.88 -20.96 -18.05
C SER A 181 -7.59 -21.93 -16.89
N ARG A 182 -8.63 -22.56 -16.33
CA ARG A 182 -8.50 -23.57 -15.26
C ARG A 182 -7.91 -24.88 -15.74
N LYS A 183 -8.26 -25.36 -16.93
CA LYS A 183 -7.77 -26.63 -17.47
C LYS A 183 -6.37 -26.54 -18.06
N VAL A 184 -6.00 -25.40 -18.64
CA VAL A 184 -4.74 -25.27 -19.41
C VAL A 184 -3.72 -24.39 -18.71
N LEU A 185 -4.09 -23.20 -18.27
CA LEU A 185 -3.13 -22.23 -17.74
C LEU A 185 -2.78 -22.49 -16.27
N LEU A 186 -3.78 -22.79 -15.43
CA LEU A 186 -3.58 -23.07 -14.01
C LEU A 186 -2.57 -24.21 -13.75
N PRO A 187 -2.59 -25.36 -14.45
CA PRO A 187 -1.56 -26.39 -14.27
C PRO A 187 -0.15 -25.91 -14.63
N LYS A 188 -0.01 -25.09 -15.69
CA LYS A 188 1.29 -24.49 -16.06
C LYS A 188 1.79 -23.53 -14.97
N VAL A 189 0.91 -22.66 -14.46
CA VAL A 189 1.23 -21.74 -13.36
C VAL A 189 1.61 -22.51 -12.09
N ARG A 190 0.84 -23.54 -11.73
CA ARG A 190 1.16 -24.41 -10.59
C ARG A 190 2.54 -25.05 -10.72
N ASN A 191 2.86 -25.58 -11.89
CA ASN A 191 4.19 -26.15 -12.15
C ASN A 191 5.30 -25.10 -12.04
N PHE A 192 5.10 -23.91 -12.64
CA PHE A 192 6.05 -22.81 -12.56
C PHE A 192 6.32 -22.40 -11.11
N LEU A 193 5.28 -22.07 -10.34
CA LEU A 193 5.42 -21.62 -8.95
C LEU A 193 5.99 -22.71 -8.04
N THR A 194 5.63 -23.98 -8.27
CA THR A 194 6.20 -25.10 -7.50
C THR A 194 7.69 -25.28 -7.76
N ARG A 195 8.13 -25.15 -9.03
CA ARG A 195 9.55 -25.19 -9.39
C ARG A 195 10.30 -23.99 -8.82
N GLN A 196 9.73 -22.80 -8.92
CA GLN A 196 10.29 -21.56 -8.39
C GLN A 196 10.47 -21.66 -6.86
N TYR A 197 9.44 -22.11 -6.14
CA TYR A 197 9.48 -22.33 -4.69
C TYR A 197 10.62 -23.28 -4.29
N LYS A 198 10.76 -24.41 -4.99
CA LYS A 198 11.86 -25.37 -4.73
C LYS A 198 13.23 -24.76 -5.03
N TRP A 199 13.36 -24.07 -6.16
CA TRP A 199 14.61 -23.43 -6.56
C TRP A 199 15.03 -22.34 -5.58
N ALA A 200 14.11 -21.47 -5.13
CA ALA A 200 14.42 -20.38 -4.20
C ALA A 200 14.97 -20.88 -2.86
N ARG A 201 14.51 -22.04 -2.39
CA ARG A 201 15.05 -22.71 -1.18
C ARG A 201 16.46 -23.25 -1.40
N CYS A 202 16.73 -23.84 -2.57
CA CYS A 202 18.08 -24.25 -2.93
C CYS A 202 19.01 -23.04 -3.03
N PHE A 203 18.59 -22.00 -3.75
CA PHE A 203 19.32 -20.75 -3.89
C PHE A 203 19.67 -20.15 -2.52
N ALA A 204 18.72 -20.08 -1.58
CA ALA A 204 18.98 -19.58 -0.23
C ALA A 204 20.12 -20.32 0.50
N ALA A 205 20.30 -21.61 0.23
CA ALA A 205 21.33 -22.44 0.86
C ALA A 205 22.71 -22.36 0.18
N GLU A 206 22.81 -21.81 -1.03
CA GLU A 206 24.05 -21.78 -1.82
C GLU A 206 25.15 -20.90 -1.20
N ASN A 207 24.77 -19.81 -0.53
CA ASN A 207 25.73 -18.87 0.06
C ASN A 207 25.28 -18.33 1.42
N PRO A 208 25.40 -19.12 2.52
CA PRO A 208 24.96 -18.70 3.85
C PRO A 208 25.74 -17.49 4.42
N LYS A 209 26.86 -17.09 3.82
CA LYS A 209 27.61 -15.89 4.23
C LYS A 209 26.98 -14.59 3.70
N SER A 210 26.17 -14.64 2.65
CA SER A 210 25.48 -13.48 2.09
C SER A 210 24.18 -13.21 2.84
N ALA A 211 23.96 -11.97 3.32
CA ALA A 211 22.66 -11.59 3.88
C ALA A 211 21.52 -11.81 2.90
N PHE A 212 21.71 -11.48 1.61
CA PHE A 212 20.67 -11.70 0.60
C PHE A 212 20.19 -13.17 0.55
N HIS A 213 21.12 -14.12 0.63
CA HIS A 213 20.79 -15.55 0.62
C HIS A 213 20.16 -15.99 1.96
N ARG A 214 20.71 -15.57 3.10
CA ARG A 214 20.12 -15.86 4.43
C ARG A 214 18.69 -15.34 4.53
N HIS A 215 18.47 -14.09 4.13
CA HIS A 215 17.15 -13.45 4.13
C HIS A 215 16.20 -14.04 3.09
N THR A 216 16.70 -14.56 1.95
CA THR A 216 15.89 -15.43 1.08
C THR A 216 15.39 -16.63 1.87
N GLY A 217 16.29 -17.33 2.58
CA GLY A 217 15.93 -18.46 3.43
C GLY A 217 14.88 -18.10 4.48
N PHE A 218 15.06 -16.98 5.19
CA PHE A 218 14.12 -16.46 6.17
C PHE A 218 12.71 -16.21 5.59
N VAL A 219 12.62 -15.53 4.44
CA VAL A 219 11.33 -15.29 3.76
C VAL A 219 10.66 -16.61 3.34
N MET A 220 11.42 -17.56 2.81
CA MET A 220 10.89 -18.87 2.44
C MET A 220 10.45 -19.69 3.66
N THR A 221 11.18 -19.60 4.78
CA THR A 221 10.78 -20.25 6.04
C THR A 221 9.53 -19.60 6.66
N GLN A 222 9.33 -18.29 6.52
CA GLN A 222 8.07 -17.66 6.93
C GLN A 222 6.89 -18.16 6.08
N LEU A 223 7.10 -18.37 4.78
CA LEU A 223 6.09 -18.98 3.91
C LEU A 223 5.77 -20.44 4.29
N GLU A 224 6.77 -21.23 4.67
CA GLU A 224 6.57 -22.58 5.22
C GLU A 224 5.71 -22.54 6.48
N GLY A 225 6.05 -21.67 7.44
CA GLY A 225 5.24 -21.46 8.63
C GLY A 225 3.80 -21.08 8.28
N LEU A 226 3.60 -20.15 7.35
CA LEU A 226 2.27 -19.73 6.90
C LEU A 226 1.43 -20.90 6.35
N ILE A 227 2.04 -21.79 5.57
CA ILE A 227 1.40 -22.99 5.03
C ILE A 227 0.95 -23.92 6.15
N ASP A 228 1.83 -24.20 7.11
CA ASP A 228 1.54 -25.08 8.22
C ASP A 228 0.48 -24.46 9.16
N GLY A 229 0.54 -23.15 9.35
CA GLY A 229 -0.40 -22.39 10.18
C GLY A 229 -1.79 -22.38 9.59
N TYR A 230 -1.88 -22.15 8.27
CA TYR A 230 -3.13 -22.24 7.53
C TYR A 230 -3.73 -23.65 7.65
N SER A 231 -2.89 -24.68 7.55
CA SER A 231 -3.31 -26.08 7.64
C SER A 231 -3.71 -26.52 9.06
N ALA A 232 -3.27 -25.80 10.10
CA ALA A 232 -3.54 -26.13 11.49
C ALA A 232 -4.94 -25.69 11.99
N SER A 233 -5.73 -25.00 11.17
CA SER A 233 -7.12 -24.67 11.54
C SER A 233 -8.00 -25.92 11.54
N ASN A 234 -8.70 -26.15 12.65
CA ASN A 234 -9.53 -27.35 12.89
C ASN A 234 -10.94 -27.28 12.24
N ASP A 235 -11.09 -26.59 11.11
CA ASP A 235 -12.34 -26.61 10.35
C ASP A 235 -12.34 -27.72 9.28
N SER A 236 -13.52 -28.01 8.72
CA SER A 236 -13.70 -29.04 7.69
C SER A 236 -13.26 -28.58 6.29
N VAL A 237 -12.56 -27.45 6.17
CA VAL A 237 -12.17 -26.88 4.86
C VAL A 237 -10.92 -27.61 4.36
N VAL A 238 -11.03 -28.23 3.18
CA VAL A 238 -9.88 -28.79 2.48
C VAL A 238 -8.99 -27.66 1.97
N ARG A 239 -7.74 -27.63 2.42
CA ARG A 239 -6.76 -26.59 2.10
C ARG A 239 -5.71 -27.11 1.14
N ASP A 240 -5.53 -26.39 0.04
CA ASP A 240 -4.43 -26.64 -0.90
C ASP A 240 -3.30 -25.63 -0.65
N PRO A 241 -2.12 -26.05 -0.16
CA PRO A 241 -0.98 -25.16 0.10
C PRO A 241 -0.54 -24.32 -1.11
N PHE A 242 -0.83 -24.77 -2.34
CA PHE A 242 -0.56 -24.00 -3.55
C PHE A 242 -1.19 -22.60 -3.51
N VAL A 243 -2.33 -22.44 -2.82
CA VAL A 243 -2.97 -21.13 -2.70
C VAL A 243 -2.00 -20.08 -2.17
N LEU A 244 -1.15 -20.41 -1.21
CA LEU A 244 -0.24 -19.45 -0.60
C LEU A 244 0.92 -19.09 -1.54
N LEU A 245 1.34 -20.01 -2.42
CA LEU A 245 2.28 -19.67 -3.49
C LEU A 245 1.65 -18.69 -4.48
N MET A 246 0.40 -18.94 -4.86
CA MET A 246 -0.34 -18.11 -5.81
C MET A 246 -0.66 -16.72 -5.24
N LEU A 247 -1.12 -16.63 -4.00
CA LEU A 247 -1.47 -15.36 -3.35
C LEU A 247 -0.25 -14.47 -3.14
N ASN A 248 0.89 -15.04 -2.71
CA ASN A 248 2.13 -14.26 -2.58
C ASN A 248 2.68 -13.81 -3.93
N ALA A 249 2.47 -14.60 -4.99
CA ALA A 249 2.85 -14.27 -6.36
C ALA A 249 1.80 -13.43 -7.11
N ALA A 250 0.76 -12.90 -6.46
CA ALA A 250 -0.39 -12.31 -7.15
C ALA A 250 0.01 -11.21 -8.15
N GLY A 251 0.93 -10.32 -7.79
CA GLY A 251 1.46 -9.31 -8.72
C GLY A 251 2.31 -9.89 -9.85
N ASP A 252 2.99 -11.02 -9.61
CA ASP A 252 3.80 -11.71 -10.62
C ASP A 252 2.95 -12.52 -11.63
N LEU A 253 1.73 -12.91 -11.26
CA LEU A 253 0.89 -13.82 -12.05
C LEU A 253 0.59 -13.28 -13.45
N GLY A 254 0.38 -11.97 -13.62
CA GLY A 254 0.11 -11.36 -14.93
C GLY A 254 1.23 -11.64 -15.94
N ASP A 255 2.47 -11.38 -15.54
CA ASP A 255 3.65 -11.56 -16.37
C ASP A 255 3.99 -13.04 -16.57
N ILE A 256 3.83 -13.87 -15.53
CA ILE A 256 4.00 -15.33 -15.63
C ILE A 256 3.01 -15.93 -16.63
N LYS A 257 1.73 -15.52 -16.59
CA LYS A 257 0.71 -15.99 -17.54
C LYS A 257 1.08 -15.58 -18.96
N THR A 258 1.56 -14.35 -19.16
CA THR A 258 2.04 -13.87 -20.47
C THR A 258 3.20 -14.73 -21.00
N ALA A 259 4.16 -15.09 -20.14
CA ALA A 259 5.29 -15.95 -20.49
C ALA A 259 4.86 -17.40 -20.82
N LEU A 260 3.88 -17.95 -20.11
CA LEU A 260 3.42 -19.35 -20.26
C LEU A 260 2.43 -19.59 -21.41
N ASN A 261 1.87 -18.52 -21.96
CA ASN A 261 0.81 -18.57 -22.98
C ASN A 261 1.32 -18.39 -24.42
N ASP A 262 2.65 -18.44 -24.64
CA ASP A 262 3.30 -18.26 -25.96
C ASP A 262 2.79 -17.01 -26.70
N THR A 263 2.64 -15.91 -25.96
CA THR A 263 2.09 -14.65 -26.46
C THR A 263 2.90 -14.16 -27.66
N LYS A 264 2.22 -13.99 -28.80
CA LYS A 264 2.86 -13.57 -30.08
C LYS A 264 3.26 -12.10 -30.04
N THR A 265 4.28 -11.74 -30.82
CA THR A 265 4.82 -10.37 -30.89
C THR A 265 3.84 -9.33 -31.41
N ASP A 266 2.87 -9.75 -32.23
CA ASP A 266 1.80 -8.91 -32.77
C ASP A 266 0.58 -8.80 -31.82
N PHE A 267 0.69 -9.26 -30.57
CA PHE A 267 -0.45 -9.34 -29.64
C PHE A 267 -1.16 -8.00 -29.45
N PHE A 268 -0.41 -6.92 -29.23
CA PHE A 268 -0.98 -5.58 -29.05
C PHE A 268 -1.41 -4.93 -30.36
N ASP A 269 -0.77 -5.26 -31.49
CA ASP A 269 -1.14 -4.71 -32.80
C ASP A 269 -2.52 -5.19 -33.27
N ARG A 270 -2.92 -6.39 -32.82
CA ARG A 270 -4.25 -6.97 -33.12
C ARG A 270 -5.40 -6.35 -32.31
N MET A 271 -5.12 -5.53 -31.30
CA MET A 271 -6.15 -4.90 -30.47
C MET A 271 -6.63 -3.59 -31.08
N SER A 272 -7.94 -3.39 -31.09
CA SER A 272 -8.53 -2.06 -31.28
C SER A 272 -8.06 -1.07 -30.19
N ASN A 273 -8.26 0.23 -30.41
CA ASN A 273 -7.89 1.24 -29.42
C ASN A 273 -8.61 1.05 -28.08
N ASP A 274 -9.87 0.62 -28.11
CA ASP A 274 -10.64 0.41 -26.89
C ASP A 274 -10.18 -0.85 -26.14
N GLU A 275 -9.93 -1.95 -26.85
CA GLU A 275 -9.36 -3.17 -26.24
C GLU A 275 -7.98 -2.91 -25.62
N PHE A 276 -7.11 -2.18 -26.32
CA PHE A 276 -5.79 -1.83 -25.81
C PHE A 276 -5.87 -0.92 -24.58
N ARG A 277 -6.74 0.10 -24.60
CA ARG A 277 -6.95 0.98 -23.44
C ARG A 277 -7.44 0.19 -22.23
N ASN A 278 -8.41 -0.70 -22.44
CA ASN A 278 -8.94 -1.57 -21.40
C ASN A 278 -7.87 -2.52 -20.86
N TYR A 279 -7.02 -3.08 -21.71
CA TYR A 279 -5.85 -3.85 -21.30
C TYR A 279 -4.96 -3.03 -20.38
N VAL A 280 -4.45 -1.87 -20.83
CA VAL A 280 -3.54 -1.00 -20.06
C VAL A 280 -4.09 -0.62 -18.69
N GLN A 281 -5.39 -0.32 -18.61
CA GLN A 281 -6.04 0.05 -17.35
C GLN A 281 -6.36 -1.16 -16.44
N SER A 282 -6.33 -2.38 -16.98
CA SER A 282 -6.54 -3.63 -16.25
C SER A 282 -5.25 -4.31 -15.80
N THR A 283 -4.12 -3.99 -16.44
CA THR A 283 -2.79 -4.60 -16.18
C THR A 283 -1.76 -3.61 -15.65
N GLY A 284 -1.95 -2.31 -15.86
CA GLY A 284 -1.26 -1.27 -15.12
C GLY A 284 -2.02 -0.93 -13.85
N HIS A 285 -1.31 -0.85 -12.72
CA HIS A 285 -1.94 -0.74 -11.40
C HIS A 285 -1.39 0.41 -10.58
N CYS A 286 -2.30 1.20 -10.01
CA CYS A 286 -2.06 2.13 -8.91
C CYS A 286 -1.62 3.54 -9.32
N SER A 287 -1.74 4.45 -8.36
CA SER A 287 -1.25 5.83 -8.44
C SER A 287 -0.53 6.16 -7.14
N ALA A 288 0.65 6.80 -7.20
CA ALA A 288 1.37 7.23 -6.01
C ALA A 288 1.81 8.70 -6.11
N LEU A 289 1.94 9.33 -4.95
CA LEU A 289 2.39 10.71 -4.83
C LEU A 289 3.29 10.87 -3.60
N ILE A 290 4.47 11.43 -3.82
CA ILE A 290 5.36 11.93 -2.79
C ILE A 290 5.36 13.46 -2.92
N ARG A 291 5.00 14.16 -1.86
CA ARG A 291 4.75 15.60 -1.92
C ARG A 291 5.35 16.33 -0.74
N VAL A 292 6.26 17.26 -1.01
CA VAL A 292 6.84 18.18 -0.01
C VAL A 292 6.19 19.56 -0.06
N THR A 293 5.81 20.10 1.10
CA THR A 293 5.21 21.44 1.22
C THR A 293 6.20 22.56 0.94
N PRO A 294 5.73 23.77 0.53
CA PRO A 294 6.60 24.78 -0.06
C PRO A 294 7.79 25.25 0.80
N GLY A 295 7.67 25.21 2.13
CA GLY A 295 8.76 25.55 3.06
C GLY A 295 9.47 24.31 3.62
N LEU A 296 9.33 23.14 2.99
CA LEU A 296 9.84 21.85 3.47
C LEU A 296 9.31 21.47 4.86
N GLU A 297 8.16 22.00 5.25
CA GLU A 297 7.60 21.81 6.60
C GLU A 297 7.11 20.37 6.79
N ARG A 298 6.57 19.78 5.73
CA ARG A 298 5.97 18.46 5.72
C ARG A 298 6.25 17.74 4.41
N LEU A 299 6.35 16.43 4.49
CA LEU A 299 6.41 15.54 3.35
C LEU A 299 5.36 14.45 3.53
N TYR A 300 4.48 14.32 2.54
CA TYR A 300 3.44 13.31 2.46
C TYR A 300 3.85 12.23 1.46
N MET A 301 3.63 10.97 1.81
CA MET A 301 3.90 9.81 0.97
C MET A 301 2.64 8.97 0.92
N GLY A 302 2.10 8.74 -0.27
CA GLY A 302 0.87 7.98 -0.37
C GLY A 302 0.64 7.31 -1.71
N HIS A 303 -0.29 6.37 -1.66
CA HIS A 303 -0.50 5.35 -2.67
C HIS A 303 -1.98 4.97 -2.71
N SER A 304 -2.53 4.82 -3.92
CA SER A 304 -3.89 4.33 -4.17
C SER A 304 -3.83 3.08 -5.06
N THR A 305 -4.17 1.92 -4.50
CA THR A 305 -4.10 0.65 -5.24
C THR A 305 -5.21 0.55 -6.27
N TRP A 306 -4.90 0.09 -7.48
CA TRP A 306 -5.92 -0.30 -8.46
C TRP A 306 -5.90 -1.80 -8.68
N SER A 307 -7.05 -2.48 -8.56
CA SER A 307 -7.18 -3.90 -8.88
C SER A 307 -8.64 -4.28 -9.13
N SER A 308 -8.92 -5.57 -9.26
CA SER A 308 -10.28 -6.10 -9.15
C SER A 308 -10.84 -5.83 -7.76
N TYR A 309 -12.09 -5.40 -7.66
CA TYR A 309 -12.78 -5.20 -6.39
C TYR A 309 -12.96 -6.51 -5.60
N SER A 310 -12.86 -7.67 -6.26
CA SER A 310 -12.89 -8.97 -5.59
C SER A 310 -11.70 -9.21 -4.65
N THR A 311 -10.63 -8.41 -4.75
CA THR A 311 -9.47 -8.48 -3.84
C THR A 311 -9.62 -7.61 -2.59
N MET A 312 -10.74 -6.90 -2.41
CA MET A 312 -10.95 -5.98 -1.27
C MET A 312 -11.14 -6.67 0.09
N LEU A 313 -10.73 -7.93 0.24
CA LEU A 313 -10.62 -8.59 1.53
C LEU A 313 -9.29 -8.14 2.15
N ARG A 314 -9.29 -7.01 2.86
CA ARG A 314 -8.07 -6.30 3.25
C ARG A 314 -7.61 -6.63 4.67
N ILE A 315 -6.30 -6.77 4.83
CA ILE A 315 -5.64 -6.81 6.14
C ILE A 315 -4.54 -5.76 6.14
N TYR A 316 -4.57 -4.81 7.07
CA TYR A 316 -3.43 -3.96 7.36
C TYR A 316 -2.52 -4.68 8.36
N LYS A 317 -1.23 -4.81 8.06
CA LYS A 317 -0.30 -5.66 8.81
C LYS A 317 0.77 -4.84 9.50
N HIS A 318 1.04 -5.21 10.74
CA HIS A 318 2.13 -4.73 11.56
C HIS A 318 2.97 -5.93 11.97
N TYR A 319 4.19 -5.99 11.48
CA TYR A 319 5.16 -7.02 11.86
C TYR A 319 6.25 -6.39 12.71
N GLN A 320 6.60 -7.03 13.82
CA GLN A 320 7.82 -6.81 14.58
C GLN A 320 8.55 -8.15 14.67
N VAL A 321 9.44 -8.40 13.72
CA VAL A 321 10.22 -9.64 13.63
C VAL A 321 11.66 -9.37 14.04
N ASN A 322 11.97 -9.72 15.28
CA ASN A 322 13.23 -9.43 15.94
C ASN A 322 14.32 -10.44 15.57
N LEU A 323 14.84 -10.32 14.34
CA LEU A 323 15.95 -11.13 13.87
C LEU A 323 17.25 -10.77 14.61
N SER A 324 18.02 -11.80 14.95
CA SER A 324 19.34 -11.67 15.56
C SER A 324 20.46 -11.43 14.53
N ASP A 325 20.20 -11.63 13.24
CA ASP A 325 21.09 -11.32 12.13
C ASP A 325 21.51 -9.84 12.18
N PRO A 326 22.82 -9.53 12.20
CA PRO A 326 23.30 -8.16 12.25
C PRO A 326 23.05 -7.37 10.96
N GLU A 327 22.83 -8.05 9.83
CA GLU A 327 22.53 -7.42 8.53
C GLU A 327 21.03 -7.15 8.33
N ALA A 328 20.17 -7.53 9.29
CA ALA A 328 18.79 -7.09 9.33
C ALA A 328 18.72 -5.60 9.72
N ALA A 329 18.60 -4.73 8.72
CA ALA A 329 18.48 -3.28 8.88
C ALA A 329 17.09 -2.87 9.39
N SER A 330 16.04 -3.57 8.95
CA SER A 330 14.68 -3.42 9.47
C SER A 330 14.27 -4.66 10.25
N ARG A 331 13.48 -4.50 11.30
CA ARG A 331 12.83 -5.57 12.09
C ARG A 331 11.33 -5.33 12.22
N GLY A 332 10.90 -4.08 12.15
CA GLY A 332 9.52 -3.62 12.14
C GLY A 332 9.08 -3.18 10.75
N MET A 333 7.90 -3.62 10.32
CA MET A 333 7.26 -3.13 9.09
C MET A 333 5.75 -3.02 9.26
N SER A 334 5.18 -1.94 8.73
CA SER A 334 3.74 -1.71 8.69
C SER A 334 3.28 -1.44 7.27
N PHE A 335 2.32 -2.20 6.78
CA PHE A 335 1.96 -2.22 5.36
C PHE A 335 0.52 -2.67 5.13
N SER A 336 -0.11 -2.14 4.08
CA SER A 336 -1.41 -2.61 3.61
C SER A 336 -1.23 -3.93 2.86
N SER A 337 -2.14 -4.89 3.05
CA SER A 337 -1.97 -6.24 2.51
C SER A 337 -3.32 -6.96 2.40
N TYR A 338 -3.24 -8.29 2.28
CA TYR A 338 -4.32 -9.23 2.01
C TYR A 338 -4.09 -10.52 2.83
N PRO A 339 -5.14 -11.31 3.10
CA PRO A 339 -5.02 -12.61 3.76
C PRO A 339 -4.06 -13.55 3.04
N GLY A 340 -3.11 -14.15 3.76
CA GLY A 340 -2.16 -15.11 3.21
C GLY A 340 -1.01 -14.51 2.38
N CYS A 341 -0.99 -13.20 2.19
CA CYS A 341 0.09 -12.51 1.48
C CYS A 341 1.13 -11.97 2.47
N LEU A 342 2.32 -12.54 2.51
CA LEU A 342 3.47 -12.04 3.28
C LEU A 342 4.08 -10.77 2.66
N VAL A 343 3.38 -10.13 1.72
CA VAL A 343 3.78 -8.95 0.96
C VAL A 343 2.56 -8.02 0.84
N SER A 344 2.77 -6.76 0.46
CA SER A 344 1.73 -5.76 0.34
C SER A 344 0.86 -6.00 -0.90
N ILE A 345 1.49 -6.24 -2.07
CA ILE A 345 0.89 -6.29 -3.42
C ILE A 345 0.31 -4.93 -3.85
N ASP A 346 0.44 -3.89 -3.04
CA ASP A 346 -0.11 -2.58 -3.36
C ASP A 346 0.84 -1.71 -4.19
N ASP A 347 2.06 -1.34 -3.78
CA ASP A 347 2.75 -1.60 -2.50
C ASP A 347 2.86 -0.31 -1.66
N PHE A 348 2.61 -0.43 -0.35
CA PHE A 348 2.84 0.65 0.63
C PHE A 348 3.46 0.06 1.90
N TYR A 349 4.68 0.46 2.22
CA TYR A 349 5.42 0.02 3.40
C TYR A 349 5.99 1.19 4.18
N ILE A 350 5.89 1.10 5.51
CA ILE A 350 6.67 1.89 6.46
C ILE A 350 7.59 0.92 7.20
N LEU A 351 8.90 1.17 7.15
CA LEU A 351 9.94 0.31 7.72
C LEU A 351 10.60 1.03 8.91
N ASP A 352 10.87 0.30 9.99
CA ASP A 352 11.56 0.84 11.18
C ASP A 352 13.04 1.21 10.92
N SER A 353 13.59 0.86 9.77
CA SER A 353 14.87 1.39 9.27
C SER A 353 14.82 2.88 8.90
N GLY A 354 13.63 3.50 8.96
CA GLY A 354 13.42 4.88 8.56
C GLY A 354 13.18 5.04 7.07
N MET A 355 12.72 3.98 6.38
CA MET A 355 12.37 4.02 4.96
C MET A 355 10.87 3.81 4.74
N VAL A 356 10.34 4.47 3.72
CA VAL A 356 9.01 4.20 3.15
C VAL A 356 9.20 3.66 1.74
N MET A 357 8.51 2.58 1.39
CA MET A 357 8.52 2.01 0.04
C MET A 357 7.11 2.07 -0.56
N LEU A 358 7.03 2.66 -1.75
CA LEU A 358 5.84 2.69 -2.59
C LEU A 358 6.16 2.05 -3.96
N GLU A 359 5.17 1.55 -4.69
CA GLU A 359 5.34 1.20 -6.10
C GLU A 359 4.13 1.53 -6.97
N THR A 360 4.30 1.64 -8.29
CA THR A 360 3.20 1.43 -9.24
C THR A 360 3.65 0.56 -10.42
N THR A 361 2.76 -0.31 -10.91
CA THR A 361 3.10 -1.32 -11.92
C THR A 361 3.18 -0.73 -13.32
N ASN A 362 4.30 -0.90 -14.00
CA ASN A 362 4.45 -0.52 -15.40
C ASN A 362 3.95 -1.64 -16.32
N ASN A 363 3.46 -1.27 -17.49
CA ASN A 363 3.20 -2.25 -18.54
C ASN A 363 4.49 -2.54 -19.32
N VAL A 364 4.63 -3.76 -19.82
CA VAL A 364 5.72 -4.13 -20.75
C VAL A 364 5.08 -4.57 -22.06
N PHE A 365 5.07 -3.67 -23.05
CA PHE A 365 4.47 -3.93 -24.37
C PHE A 365 5.38 -4.75 -25.28
N ASN A 366 6.69 -4.75 -25.02
CA ASN A 366 7.64 -5.62 -25.72
C ASN A 366 7.54 -7.06 -25.20
N VAL A 367 6.58 -7.83 -25.73
CA VAL A 367 6.30 -9.19 -25.26
C VAL A 367 7.47 -10.17 -25.42
N SER A 368 8.43 -9.85 -26.30
CA SER A 368 9.65 -10.65 -26.51
C SER A 368 10.46 -10.82 -25.24
N LEU A 369 10.42 -9.82 -24.34
CA LEU A 369 11.14 -9.83 -23.08
C LEU A 369 10.66 -10.94 -22.14
N PHE A 370 9.38 -11.32 -22.20
CA PHE A 370 8.81 -12.37 -21.35
C PHE A 370 9.34 -13.78 -21.66
N LYS A 371 10.01 -13.99 -22.80
CA LYS A 371 10.71 -15.26 -23.11
C LYS A 371 11.86 -15.56 -22.14
N THR A 372 12.31 -14.55 -21.39
CA THR A 372 13.39 -14.70 -20.39
C THR A 372 12.86 -15.07 -19.00
N VAL A 373 11.55 -14.97 -18.77
CA VAL A 373 10.90 -15.34 -17.50
C VAL A 373 10.98 -16.85 -17.32
N LYS A 374 11.54 -17.27 -16.18
CA LYS A 374 11.79 -18.68 -15.85
C LYS A 374 11.66 -18.91 -14.33
N PRO A 375 11.35 -20.14 -13.89
CA PRO A 375 11.20 -20.44 -12.46
C PRO A 375 12.53 -20.35 -11.69
N GLU A 376 13.69 -20.42 -12.36
CA GLU A 376 15.01 -20.21 -11.74
C GLU A 376 15.35 -18.71 -11.62
N SER A 377 14.51 -17.99 -10.88
CA SER A 377 14.64 -16.57 -10.52
C SER A 377 13.83 -16.28 -9.25
N LEU A 378 14.10 -15.16 -8.55
CA LEU A 378 13.29 -14.77 -7.39
C LEU A 378 12.14 -13.87 -7.83
N LEU A 379 10.92 -14.24 -7.44
CA LEU A 379 9.72 -13.45 -7.72
C LEU A 379 9.79 -12.09 -7.03
N SER A 380 9.04 -11.11 -7.53
CA SER A 380 9.08 -9.74 -7.03
C SER A 380 8.81 -9.65 -5.52
N TRP A 381 7.78 -10.35 -5.04
CA TRP A 381 7.42 -10.35 -3.62
C TRP A 381 8.56 -10.83 -2.69
N GLN A 382 9.37 -11.79 -3.16
CA GLN A 382 10.52 -12.31 -2.41
C GLN A 382 11.60 -11.22 -2.35
N ARG A 383 11.95 -10.64 -3.50
CA ARG A 383 12.99 -9.62 -3.61
C ARG A 383 12.63 -8.35 -2.83
N VAL A 384 11.37 -7.91 -2.88
CA VAL A 384 10.85 -6.80 -2.08
C VAL A 384 10.97 -7.07 -0.59
N ARG A 385 10.56 -8.26 -0.10
CA ARG A 385 10.66 -8.61 1.32
C ARG A 385 12.11 -8.69 1.80
N ILE A 386 13.01 -9.23 0.97
CA ILE A 386 14.44 -9.28 1.27
C ILE A 386 15.01 -7.86 1.33
N ALA A 387 14.74 -7.03 0.31
CA ALA A 387 15.22 -5.65 0.23
C ALA A 387 14.74 -4.81 1.41
N ASN A 388 13.45 -4.90 1.77
CA ASN A 388 12.88 -4.21 2.93
C ASN A 388 13.58 -4.60 4.25
N GLN A 389 14.06 -5.84 4.37
CA GLN A 389 14.69 -6.32 5.60
C GLN A 389 16.18 -5.92 5.72
N ILE A 390 16.94 -5.91 4.60
CA ILE A 390 18.41 -5.74 4.63
C ILE A 390 18.88 -4.33 4.23
N ALA A 391 18.05 -3.56 3.52
CA ALA A 391 18.49 -2.28 2.98
C ALA A 391 18.70 -1.23 4.07
N GLN A 392 19.79 -0.47 3.94
CA GLN A 392 20.17 0.59 4.87
C GLN A 392 19.88 2.00 4.30
N ASN A 393 19.60 2.08 3.01
CA ASN A 393 19.28 3.28 2.25
C ASN A 393 18.71 2.87 0.88
N GLY A 394 18.27 3.85 0.09
CA GLY A 394 17.63 3.59 -1.21
C GLY A 394 18.52 2.89 -2.24
N SER A 395 19.83 3.17 -2.29
CA SER A 395 20.73 2.52 -3.26
C SER A 395 21.01 1.06 -2.90
N HIS A 396 21.13 0.74 -1.61
CA HIS A 396 21.21 -0.65 -1.14
C HIS A 396 19.91 -1.41 -1.44
N TRP A 397 18.75 -0.75 -1.27
CA TRP A 397 17.46 -1.34 -1.65
C TRP A 397 17.39 -1.66 -3.15
N ALA A 398 17.84 -0.72 -4.00
CA ALA A 398 17.92 -0.91 -5.44
C ALA A 398 18.82 -2.08 -5.86
N TRP A 399 19.98 -2.24 -5.20
CA TRP A 399 20.85 -3.40 -5.40
C TRP A 399 20.17 -4.71 -4.99
N ALA A 400 19.49 -4.72 -3.85
CA ALA A 400 18.86 -5.93 -3.33
C ALA A 400 17.74 -6.40 -4.26
N VAL A 401 16.86 -5.48 -4.71
CA VAL A 401 15.76 -5.84 -5.60
C VAL A 401 16.24 -6.27 -7.00
N SER A 402 17.43 -5.83 -7.44
CA SER A 402 17.97 -6.22 -8.75
C SER A 402 18.52 -7.65 -8.80
N GLN A 403 18.81 -8.25 -7.64
CA GLN A 403 19.34 -9.61 -7.57
C GLN A 403 18.30 -10.62 -8.01
N GLN A 404 18.69 -11.56 -8.88
CA GLN A 404 17.82 -12.63 -9.39
C GLN A 404 16.49 -12.11 -9.97
N ASN A 405 16.52 -10.96 -10.65
CA ASN A 405 15.35 -10.36 -11.29
C ASN A 405 14.57 -11.39 -12.13
N SER A 406 13.30 -11.59 -11.78
CA SER A 406 12.40 -12.51 -12.47
C SER A 406 11.80 -11.95 -13.76
N GLY A 407 11.79 -10.62 -13.94
CA GLY A 407 11.03 -9.97 -15.00
C GLY A 407 9.51 -10.08 -14.81
N THR A 408 9.05 -10.27 -13.57
CA THR A 408 7.64 -10.39 -13.21
C THR A 408 7.30 -9.34 -12.16
N TYR A 409 6.07 -8.85 -12.21
CA TYR A 409 5.58 -7.70 -11.47
C TYR A 409 6.48 -6.47 -11.68
N ASN A 410 6.50 -6.01 -12.93
CA ASN A 410 7.43 -5.02 -13.43
C ASN A 410 7.02 -3.61 -13.01
N ASN A 411 7.63 -3.12 -11.93
CA ASN A 411 7.17 -1.93 -11.21
C ASN A 411 8.16 -0.76 -11.27
N GLN A 412 7.65 0.44 -10.99
CA GLN A 412 8.42 1.58 -10.52
C GLN A 412 8.32 1.66 -9.00
N TYR A 413 9.40 1.35 -8.30
CA TYR A 413 9.53 1.51 -6.85
C TYR A 413 10.06 2.89 -6.51
N MET A 414 9.53 3.48 -5.44
CA MET A 414 10.00 4.72 -4.84
C MET A 414 10.42 4.43 -3.41
N ILE A 415 11.71 4.57 -3.12
CA ILE A 415 12.29 4.35 -1.80
C ILE A 415 12.61 5.70 -1.19
N ILE A 416 11.86 6.07 -0.16
CA ILE A 416 12.00 7.33 0.55
C ILE A 416 12.78 7.07 1.84
N ASP A 417 13.98 7.63 1.95
CA ASP A 417 14.81 7.57 3.17
C ASP A 417 14.52 8.79 4.05
N LEU A 418 13.79 8.56 5.14
CA LEU A 418 13.35 9.61 6.05
C LEU A 418 14.52 10.23 6.83
N ASN A 419 15.65 9.52 6.95
CA ASN A 419 16.84 10.03 7.63
C ASN A 419 17.54 11.14 6.84
N ARG A 420 17.19 11.32 5.56
CA ARG A 420 17.70 12.34 4.64
C ARG A 420 16.77 13.53 4.49
N ILE A 421 15.68 13.60 5.26
CA ILE A 421 14.69 14.67 5.17
C ILE A 421 14.73 15.47 6.48
N HIS A 422 15.06 16.75 6.36
CA HIS A 422 15.20 17.67 7.49
C HIS A 422 14.13 18.77 7.39
N PRO A 423 12.99 18.63 8.11
CA PRO A 423 11.89 19.57 8.02
C PRO A 423 12.31 21.02 8.25
N ASN A 424 11.77 21.94 7.45
CA ASN A 424 12.07 23.37 7.44
C ASN A 424 13.54 23.73 7.08
N ALA A 425 14.34 22.78 6.60
CA ALA A 425 15.77 22.99 6.34
C ALA A 425 16.20 22.47 4.96
N SER A 426 16.28 21.14 4.80
CA SER A 426 16.79 20.52 3.56
C SER A 426 16.18 19.14 3.30
N ILE A 427 16.30 18.71 2.05
CA ILE A 427 16.18 17.31 1.67
C ILE A 427 17.53 16.95 1.08
N ASP A 428 18.25 16.02 1.68
CA ASP A 428 19.61 15.66 1.29
C ASP A 428 19.60 14.58 0.21
N ASP A 429 20.64 14.52 -0.63
CA ASP A 429 20.76 13.50 -1.67
C ASP A 429 20.64 12.08 -1.04
N GLY A 430 19.98 11.18 -1.76
CA GLY A 430 19.58 9.86 -1.30
C GLY A 430 18.20 9.79 -0.64
N ALA A 431 17.51 10.92 -0.45
CA ALA A 431 16.16 10.93 0.16
C ALA A 431 15.09 10.24 -0.70
N LEU A 432 15.23 10.23 -2.03
CA LEU A 432 14.34 9.51 -2.94
C LEU A 432 15.15 8.73 -3.96
N THR A 433 15.13 7.39 -3.88
CA THR A 433 15.64 6.51 -4.94
C THR A 433 14.48 5.92 -5.72
N VAL A 434 14.48 6.10 -7.05
CA VAL A 434 13.49 5.51 -7.94
C VAL A 434 14.13 4.32 -8.65
N VAL A 435 13.44 3.18 -8.63
CA VAL A 435 13.92 1.91 -9.21
C VAL A 435 12.86 1.38 -10.16
N GLU A 436 13.26 0.99 -11.36
CA GLU A 436 12.35 0.41 -12.36
C GLU A 436 12.87 -0.92 -12.86
N GLN A 437 11.96 -1.89 -12.92
CA GLN A 437 12.25 -3.24 -13.37
C GLN A 437 11.44 -3.58 -14.62
N ILE A 438 12.11 -4.27 -15.55
CA ILE A 438 11.50 -5.06 -16.62
C ILE A 438 12.23 -6.42 -16.69
N PRO A 439 11.80 -7.40 -17.53
CA PRO A 439 12.61 -8.58 -17.73
C PRO A 439 14.02 -8.19 -18.19
N THR A 440 15.02 -8.87 -17.62
CA THR A 440 16.47 -8.69 -17.84
C THR A 440 17.12 -7.38 -17.37
N LEU A 441 16.34 -6.35 -16.99
CA LEU A 441 16.89 -5.04 -16.64
C LEU A 441 16.26 -4.45 -15.38
N VAL A 442 17.11 -3.91 -14.51
CA VAL A 442 16.71 -3.03 -13.41
C VAL A 442 17.54 -1.75 -13.51
N VAL A 443 16.88 -0.60 -13.52
CA VAL A 443 17.50 0.73 -13.53
C VAL A 443 17.13 1.45 -12.25
N SER A 444 18.08 2.16 -11.64
CA SER A 444 17.81 3.00 -10.48
C SER A 444 18.52 4.34 -10.57
N SER A 445 17.94 5.37 -9.97
CA SER A 445 18.55 6.69 -9.85
C SER A 445 18.03 7.44 -8.62
N ASP A 446 18.84 8.36 -8.12
CA ASP A 446 18.44 9.32 -7.08
C ASP A 446 17.61 10.44 -7.72
N GLN A 447 16.36 10.58 -7.27
CA GLN A 447 15.39 11.58 -7.72
C GLN A 447 15.10 12.66 -6.67
N THR A 448 15.98 12.79 -5.68
CA THR A 448 15.89 13.84 -4.66
C THR A 448 15.86 15.24 -5.29
N GLY A 449 16.63 15.47 -6.35
CA GLY A 449 16.63 16.74 -7.09
C GLY A 449 15.25 17.12 -7.61
N LEU A 450 14.48 16.15 -8.15
CA LEU A 450 13.11 16.39 -8.61
C LEU A 450 12.16 16.59 -7.43
N LEU A 451 12.29 15.80 -6.36
CA LEU A 451 11.46 15.93 -5.15
C LEU A 451 11.55 17.33 -4.53
N ARG A 452 12.75 17.94 -4.50
CA ARG A 452 12.94 19.32 -4.01
C ARG A 452 12.11 20.36 -4.77
N THR A 453 11.71 20.07 -6.01
CA THR A 453 10.85 20.98 -6.80
C THR A 453 9.38 20.97 -6.36
N GLY A 454 8.99 19.99 -5.53
CA GLY A 454 7.69 19.95 -4.87
C GLY A 454 7.13 18.54 -4.75
N TYR A 455 7.25 17.69 -5.78
CA TYR A 455 6.63 16.36 -5.75
C TYR A 455 7.26 15.37 -6.73
N PHE A 456 7.02 14.08 -6.47
CA PHE A 456 7.26 12.98 -7.40
C PHE A 456 5.97 12.16 -7.58
N PRO A 457 5.40 12.09 -8.79
CA PRO A 457 4.22 11.27 -9.10
C PRO A 457 4.58 9.90 -9.69
N SER A 458 3.71 8.91 -9.54
CA SER A 458 3.82 7.60 -10.20
C SER A 458 2.44 7.11 -10.67
N TYR A 459 2.37 6.57 -11.90
CA TYR A 459 1.10 6.32 -12.60
C TYR A 459 1.21 5.32 -13.78
N ASN A 460 1.99 4.24 -13.63
CA ASN A 460 2.07 3.12 -14.59
C ASN A 460 2.72 3.42 -15.94
N VAL A 461 3.58 4.44 -15.98
CA VAL A 461 4.41 4.73 -17.14
C VAL A 461 5.85 4.86 -16.64
N PRO A 462 6.82 4.14 -17.25
CA PRO A 462 8.20 4.22 -16.81
C PRO A 462 8.79 5.63 -16.92
N PHE A 463 9.52 6.04 -15.89
CA PHE A 463 10.22 7.31 -15.79
C PHE A 463 11.60 7.26 -16.48
N HIS A 464 12.37 6.19 -16.28
CA HIS A 464 13.68 6.07 -16.90
C HIS A 464 13.51 5.79 -18.39
N GLU A 465 14.08 6.65 -19.23
CA GLU A 465 13.94 6.58 -20.68
C GLU A 465 14.36 5.21 -21.25
N THR A 466 15.41 4.59 -20.71
CA THR A 466 15.84 3.25 -21.11
C THR A 466 14.75 2.20 -20.88
N VAL A 467 14.09 2.24 -19.71
CA VAL A 467 13.01 1.30 -19.38
C VAL A 467 11.78 1.59 -20.23
N TYR A 468 11.41 2.86 -20.39
CA TYR A 468 10.32 3.31 -21.26
C TYR A 468 10.48 2.80 -22.71
N ASN A 469 11.67 2.97 -23.27
CA ASN A 469 12.00 2.55 -24.63
C ASN A 469 11.99 1.03 -24.80
N LEU A 470 12.68 0.29 -23.92
CA LEU A 470 12.75 -1.18 -24.02
C LEU A 470 11.41 -1.86 -23.78
N SER A 471 10.54 -1.23 -22.99
CA SER A 471 9.17 -1.70 -22.74
C SER A 471 8.23 -1.47 -23.93
N GLY A 472 8.63 -0.74 -24.97
CA GLY A 472 7.83 -0.55 -26.19
C GLY A 472 6.85 0.62 -26.14
N TYR A 473 6.95 1.54 -25.17
CA TYR A 473 6.06 2.71 -25.11
C TYR A 473 6.18 3.67 -26.30
N PRO A 474 7.37 3.93 -26.92
CA PRO A 474 7.46 4.80 -28.09
C PRO A 474 6.56 4.37 -29.25
N ASP A 475 6.51 3.07 -29.54
CA ASP A 475 5.66 2.52 -30.61
C ASP A 475 4.18 2.66 -30.26
N VAL A 476 3.80 2.38 -29.01
CA VAL A 476 2.44 2.60 -28.52
C VAL A 476 2.03 4.06 -28.67
N VAL A 477 2.89 5.02 -28.29
CA VAL A 477 2.58 6.45 -28.41
C VAL A 477 2.45 6.87 -29.87
N LYS A 478 3.35 6.38 -30.74
CA LYS A 478 3.29 6.66 -32.18
C LYS A 478 1.98 6.17 -32.80
N GLN A 479 1.51 4.99 -32.39
CA GLN A 479 0.31 4.36 -32.94
C GLN A 479 -0.99 4.88 -32.31
N ARG A 480 -0.99 5.18 -31.00
CA ARG A 480 -2.21 5.33 -30.18
C ARG A 480 -2.31 6.67 -29.46
N GLY A 481 -1.31 7.53 -29.57
CA GLY A 481 -1.34 8.90 -29.08
C GLY A 481 -0.72 9.10 -27.69
N LEU A 482 -0.79 10.35 -27.23
CA LEU A 482 0.00 10.85 -26.10
C LEU A 482 -0.48 10.40 -24.72
N ASP A 483 -1.68 9.83 -24.60
CA ASP A 483 -2.21 9.36 -23.31
C ASP A 483 -1.43 8.18 -22.71
N PHE A 484 -0.60 7.52 -23.53
CA PHE A 484 0.31 6.47 -23.08
C PHE A 484 1.74 6.99 -22.81
N SER A 485 2.01 8.27 -23.06
CA SER A 485 3.32 8.86 -22.81
C SER A 485 3.49 9.25 -21.34
N TYR A 486 4.73 9.25 -20.84
CA TYR A 486 5.03 9.61 -19.45
C TYR A 486 4.53 11.03 -19.10
N GLN A 487 4.67 11.99 -20.01
CA GLN A 487 4.36 13.39 -19.72
C GLN A 487 2.87 13.75 -19.86
N MET A 488 2.15 13.09 -20.75
CA MET A 488 0.81 13.49 -21.19
C MET A 488 -0.29 12.50 -20.87
N ALA A 489 0.02 11.38 -20.19
CA ALA A 489 -0.99 10.50 -19.63
C ALA A 489 -2.00 11.28 -18.77
N PRO A 490 -3.29 10.92 -18.76
CA PRO A 490 -4.33 11.58 -17.95
C PRO A 490 -3.91 11.86 -16.51
N ARG A 491 -3.35 10.85 -15.83
CA ARG A 491 -2.87 10.99 -14.45
C ARG A 491 -1.66 11.90 -14.32
N ALA A 492 -0.76 11.95 -15.31
CA ALA A 492 0.34 12.91 -15.32
C ALA A 492 -0.17 14.36 -15.39
N LYS A 493 -1.15 14.61 -16.27
CA LYS A 493 -1.83 15.91 -16.42
C LYS A 493 -2.53 16.33 -15.11
N ILE A 494 -3.26 15.40 -14.49
CA ILE A 494 -3.98 15.64 -13.22
C ILE A 494 -3.00 15.87 -12.06
N PHE A 495 -1.97 15.03 -11.89
CA PHE A 495 -0.99 15.24 -10.82
C PHE A 495 -0.27 16.58 -10.94
N ARG A 496 0.11 16.98 -12.15
CA ARG A 496 0.72 18.31 -12.38
C ARG A 496 -0.17 19.47 -11.94
N ARG A 497 -1.49 19.32 -12.05
CA ARG A 497 -2.48 20.32 -11.61
C ARG A 497 -2.77 20.23 -10.11
N GLU A 498 -2.95 19.03 -9.57
CA GLU A 498 -3.50 18.82 -8.22
C GLU A 498 -2.43 18.64 -7.12
N ALA A 499 -1.26 18.06 -7.41
CA ALA A 499 -0.22 17.82 -6.39
C ALA A 499 0.24 19.11 -5.67
N PRO A 500 0.37 20.29 -6.32
CA PRO A 500 0.71 21.53 -5.64
C PRO A 500 -0.34 22.01 -4.61
N ARG A 501 -1.56 21.45 -4.61
CA ARG A 501 -2.65 21.84 -3.70
C ARG A 501 -2.62 21.08 -2.36
N VAL A 502 -1.71 20.13 -2.20
CA VAL A 502 -1.54 19.36 -0.97
C VAL A 502 -0.69 20.18 0.01
N PHE A 503 -1.35 20.75 1.01
CA PHE A 503 -0.70 21.48 2.12
C PHE A 503 -0.81 20.74 3.45
N ASP A 504 -1.77 19.82 3.54
CA ASP A 504 -2.14 19.10 4.74
C ASP A 504 -2.62 17.68 4.41
N ALA A 505 -2.96 16.91 5.45
CA ALA A 505 -3.45 15.54 5.31
C ALA A 505 -4.77 15.49 4.51
N ALA A 506 -5.62 16.50 4.62
CA ALA A 506 -6.89 16.56 3.89
C ALA A 506 -6.66 16.74 2.38
N GLY A 507 -5.71 17.59 2.00
CA GLY A 507 -5.27 17.76 0.62
C GLY A 507 -4.70 16.47 0.04
N MET A 508 -3.85 15.77 0.80
CA MET A 508 -3.29 14.48 0.37
C MET A 508 -4.38 13.43 0.15
N ALA A 509 -5.29 13.29 1.12
CA ALA A 509 -6.45 12.42 1.02
C ALA A 509 -7.33 12.75 -0.20
N ALA A 510 -7.56 14.03 -0.48
CA ALA A 510 -8.35 14.48 -1.62
C ALA A 510 -7.70 14.13 -2.97
N VAL A 511 -6.39 14.33 -3.11
CA VAL A 511 -5.67 14.00 -4.35
C VAL A 511 -5.62 12.50 -4.59
N LEU A 512 -5.31 11.69 -3.57
CA LEU A 512 -5.26 10.23 -3.70
C LEU A 512 -6.62 9.61 -4.06
N ARG A 513 -7.73 10.26 -3.68
CA ARG A 513 -9.10 9.84 -3.97
C ARG A 513 -9.74 10.56 -5.15
N PHE A 514 -8.97 11.38 -5.88
CA PHE A 514 -9.49 12.25 -6.93
C PHE A 514 -10.14 11.44 -8.05
N ASN A 515 -11.42 11.71 -8.30
CA ASN A 515 -12.17 11.28 -9.47
C ASN A 515 -13.33 12.23 -9.74
N GLU A 516 -13.20 13.02 -10.79
CA GLU A 516 -14.19 13.98 -11.29
C GLU A 516 -14.43 13.75 -12.79
N PHE A 517 -14.43 12.49 -13.22
CA PHE A 517 -14.31 12.13 -14.65
C PHE A 517 -15.34 12.75 -15.60
N ALA A 518 -16.52 13.10 -15.07
CA ALA A 518 -17.59 13.72 -15.85
C ALA A 518 -17.29 15.18 -16.22
N ASP A 519 -16.52 15.88 -15.38
CA ASP A 519 -16.30 17.33 -15.48
C ASP A 519 -14.81 17.67 -15.72
N ASP A 520 -13.87 16.79 -15.36
CA ASP A 520 -12.43 17.00 -15.55
C ASP A 520 -12.03 16.84 -17.03
N PRO A 521 -11.47 17.90 -17.67
CA PRO A 521 -11.06 17.82 -19.07
C PRO A 521 -9.97 16.80 -19.35
N TYR A 522 -9.15 16.43 -18.36
CA TYR A 522 -8.11 15.40 -18.51
C TYR A 522 -8.64 13.98 -18.38
N SER A 523 -9.86 13.81 -17.88
CA SER A 523 -10.52 12.51 -17.78
C SER A 523 -11.26 12.11 -19.05
N GLU A 524 -11.59 13.07 -19.92
CA GLU A 524 -12.17 12.80 -21.24
C GLU A 524 -13.46 11.93 -21.16
N GLY A 525 -14.22 12.08 -20.08
CA GLY A 525 -15.44 11.31 -19.82
C GLY A 525 -15.21 9.85 -19.41
N ASP A 526 -13.97 9.40 -19.24
CA ASP A 526 -13.64 8.04 -18.78
C ASP A 526 -13.35 8.02 -17.27
N ALA A 527 -14.15 7.26 -16.53
CA ALA A 527 -14.03 7.07 -15.08
C ALA A 527 -12.70 6.47 -14.62
N CYS A 528 -11.87 5.95 -15.52
CA CYS A 528 -10.51 5.47 -15.22
C CYS A 528 -9.37 6.37 -15.69
N ASN A 529 -9.67 7.47 -16.38
CA ASN A 529 -8.70 8.54 -16.64
C ASN A 529 -8.65 9.51 -15.45
N SER A 530 -8.43 8.99 -14.25
CA SER A 530 -8.32 9.77 -13.01
C SER A 530 -7.31 9.14 -12.05
N ILE A 531 -6.95 9.80 -10.94
CA ILE A 531 -6.03 9.24 -9.93
C ILE A 531 -6.60 7.99 -9.25
N CYS A 532 -7.90 7.97 -8.98
CA CYS A 532 -8.59 6.85 -8.36
C CYS A 532 -9.72 6.34 -9.28
N CYS A 533 -9.36 5.46 -10.23
CA CYS A 533 -10.24 4.90 -11.26
C CYS A 533 -11.52 4.22 -10.70
N ARG A 534 -12.63 4.38 -11.41
CA ARG A 534 -13.96 3.80 -11.13
C ARG A 534 -14.50 3.10 -12.37
N ARG A 535 -13.91 1.97 -12.78
CA ARG A 535 -14.30 1.27 -14.03
C ARG A 535 -15.74 0.77 -13.98
N ASP A 536 -16.25 0.53 -12.78
CA ASP A 536 -17.63 0.16 -12.50
C ASP A 536 -18.63 1.25 -12.93
N LEU A 537 -18.21 2.51 -13.03
CA LEU A 537 -19.06 3.64 -13.46
C LEU A 537 -19.02 3.91 -14.97
N ARG A 538 -18.33 3.08 -15.75
CA ARG A 538 -18.41 3.19 -17.22
C ARG A 538 -19.81 2.83 -17.72
N PRO A 539 -20.25 3.38 -18.87
CA PRO A 539 -21.50 2.99 -19.48
C PRO A 539 -21.58 1.47 -19.74
N ALA A 540 -22.77 0.89 -19.58
CA ALA A 540 -23.01 -0.51 -19.93
C ALA A 540 -22.62 -0.78 -21.39
N GLY A 541 -21.94 -1.91 -21.65
CA GLY A 541 -21.39 -2.23 -22.97
C GLY A 541 -20.05 -1.54 -23.31
N LYS A 542 -19.56 -0.61 -22.48
CA LYS A 542 -18.20 -0.03 -22.57
C LYS A 542 -17.26 -0.62 -21.51
N ASP A 543 -17.30 -1.93 -21.35
CA ASP A 543 -16.39 -2.69 -20.48
C ASP A 543 -16.41 -2.24 -19.00
N ALA A 544 -17.62 -1.96 -18.51
CA ALA A 544 -17.86 -1.74 -17.08
C ALA A 544 -17.59 -3.02 -16.29
N ALA A 545 -16.73 -2.93 -15.28
CA ALA A 545 -16.28 -4.07 -14.48
C ALA A 545 -16.01 -3.62 -13.04
N PRO A 546 -16.18 -4.51 -12.04
CA PRO A 546 -15.92 -4.17 -10.64
C PRO A 546 -14.40 -4.13 -10.40
N SER A 547 -13.77 -3.06 -10.86
CA SER A 547 -12.32 -2.86 -10.81
C SER A 547 -11.95 -1.37 -10.86
N GLY A 548 -10.73 -1.07 -10.46
CA GLY A 548 -10.18 0.28 -10.38
C GLY A 548 -9.55 0.50 -9.03
N CYS A 549 -9.52 1.76 -8.60
CA CYS A 549 -8.98 2.15 -7.31
C CYS A 549 -9.79 1.55 -6.16
N LEU A 550 -9.14 0.79 -5.28
CA LEU A 550 -9.79 0.05 -4.20
C LEU A 550 -9.36 0.48 -2.80
N ASP A 551 -8.39 1.38 -2.71
CA ASP A 551 -7.97 2.00 -1.45
C ASP A 551 -7.22 3.31 -1.68
N SER A 552 -6.87 3.96 -0.57
CA SER A 552 -5.74 4.87 -0.50
C SER A 552 -5.06 4.75 0.87
N LYS A 553 -3.74 4.88 0.90
CA LYS A 553 -2.92 4.96 2.12
C LYS A 553 -1.97 6.13 2.02
N PHE A 554 -1.73 6.85 3.12
CA PHE A 554 -0.65 7.81 3.18
C PHE A 554 -0.12 7.99 4.60
N THR A 555 1.12 8.46 4.68
CA THR A 555 1.78 8.86 5.92
C THR A 555 2.52 10.17 5.72
N ASP A 556 2.90 10.81 6.81
CA ASP A 556 3.86 11.91 6.81
C ASP A 556 5.11 11.54 7.62
N LEU A 557 6.07 12.46 7.68
CA LEU A 557 7.34 12.23 8.38
C LEU A 557 7.16 11.88 9.86
N ASP A 558 6.17 12.44 10.54
CA ASP A 558 5.98 12.22 11.98
C ASP A 558 5.22 10.93 12.24
N MET A 559 4.20 10.64 11.45
CA MET A 559 3.46 9.37 11.52
C MET A 559 4.36 8.17 11.18
N ALA A 560 5.22 8.30 10.17
CA ALA A 560 6.07 7.20 9.71
C ALA A 560 7.09 6.75 10.77
N LYS A 561 7.59 7.66 11.62
CA LYS A 561 8.48 7.34 12.77
C LYS A 561 7.85 6.33 13.73
N TYR A 562 6.52 6.34 13.83
CA TYR A 562 5.75 5.44 14.69
C TYR A 562 5.00 4.37 13.88
N MET A 563 5.49 4.07 12.67
CA MET A 563 4.90 3.09 11.75
C MET A 563 3.40 3.30 11.50
N THR A 564 2.96 4.55 11.51
CA THR A 564 1.56 4.94 11.47
C THR A 564 1.18 5.51 10.10
N SER A 565 -0.03 5.23 9.64
CA SER A 565 -0.58 5.77 8.39
C SER A 565 -2.08 6.04 8.49
N TYR A 566 -2.60 6.85 7.57
CA TYR A 566 -4.02 6.88 7.26
C TYR A 566 -4.31 5.90 6.13
N ALA A 567 -5.41 5.15 6.25
CA ALA A 567 -5.87 4.24 5.22
C ALA A 567 -7.39 4.32 5.03
N ILE A 568 -7.86 4.18 3.80
CA ILE A 568 -9.28 4.06 3.44
C ILE A 568 -9.44 2.88 2.49
N SER A 569 -10.42 2.02 2.74
CA SER A 569 -10.75 0.87 1.89
C SER A 569 -12.02 1.15 1.08
N GLY A 570 -12.02 0.69 -0.16
CA GLY A 570 -13.12 0.80 -1.11
C GLY A 570 -12.91 1.83 -2.22
N PRO A 571 -13.74 1.77 -3.28
CA PRO A 571 -13.68 2.72 -4.38
C PRO A 571 -14.03 4.16 -3.97
N THR A 572 -13.48 5.15 -4.66
CA THR A 572 -13.70 6.58 -4.32
C THR A 572 -15.16 6.98 -4.48
N THR A 573 -15.66 7.74 -3.50
CA THR A 573 -16.98 8.40 -3.54
C THR A 573 -16.89 9.80 -4.15
N GLY A 574 -15.83 10.04 -4.94
CA GLY A 574 -15.56 11.28 -5.65
C GLY A 574 -14.77 12.28 -4.80
N SER A 575 -14.87 13.55 -5.16
CA SER A 575 -14.18 14.66 -4.52
C SER A 575 -15.10 15.47 -3.61
N SER A 576 -14.62 16.65 -3.18
CA SER A 576 -15.43 17.63 -2.47
C SER A 576 -16.43 18.35 -3.40
N SER A 577 -16.08 18.56 -4.67
CA SER A 577 -16.92 19.21 -5.70
C SER A 577 -17.88 18.24 -6.40
N ARG A 578 -17.47 16.97 -6.59
CA ARG A 578 -18.29 15.97 -7.29
C ARG A 578 -18.39 14.69 -6.50
N LYS A 579 -19.61 14.32 -6.09
CA LYS A 579 -19.87 13.03 -5.43
C LYS A 579 -20.13 11.93 -6.45
N LEU A 580 -19.52 10.77 -6.20
CA LEU A 580 -19.78 9.51 -6.90
C LEU A 580 -20.54 8.57 -5.96
N PRO A 581 -21.43 7.71 -6.50
CA PRO A 581 -22.14 6.76 -5.67
C PRO A 581 -21.16 5.78 -5.02
N PRO A 582 -21.37 5.40 -3.74
CA PRO A 582 -20.69 4.27 -3.13
C PRO A 582 -20.81 3.02 -4.00
N TYR A 583 -19.74 2.24 -4.08
CA TYR A 583 -19.77 0.98 -4.81
C TYR A 583 -20.62 -0.05 -4.05
N ALA A 584 -21.44 -0.81 -4.77
CA ALA A 584 -22.27 -1.88 -4.21
C ALA A 584 -22.19 -3.14 -5.08
N TRP A 585 -21.97 -4.30 -4.46
CA TRP A 585 -21.91 -5.60 -5.16
C TRP A 585 -23.20 -5.99 -5.85
N SER A 586 -24.34 -5.40 -5.46
CA SER A 586 -25.62 -5.58 -6.15
C SER A 586 -25.58 -5.20 -7.63
N GLN A 587 -24.58 -4.42 -8.06
CA GLN A 587 -24.35 -4.06 -9.47
C GLN A 587 -23.62 -5.17 -10.25
N PHE A 588 -22.91 -6.08 -9.57
CA PHE A 588 -22.05 -7.11 -10.17
C PHE A 588 -22.20 -8.46 -9.45
N LEU A 589 -23.43 -8.98 -9.37
CA LEU A 589 -23.76 -10.20 -8.63
C LEU A 589 -23.03 -11.48 -9.12
N ASN A 590 -22.58 -11.51 -10.37
CA ASN A 590 -21.94 -12.67 -10.99
C ASN A 590 -20.42 -12.77 -10.72
N VAL A 591 -19.84 -11.80 -10.01
CA VAL A 591 -18.41 -11.79 -9.67
C VAL A 591 -18.24 -12.30 -8.25
N SER A 592 -17.28 -13.19 -7.99
CA SER A 592 -17.04 -13.71 -6.63
C SER A 592 -16.56 -12.58 -5.69
N HIS A 593 -17.22 -12.47 -4.54
CA HIS A 593 -16.95 -11.46 -3.52
C HIS A 593 -17.21 -12.00 -2.10
N LEU A 594 -16.84 -13.25 -1.86
CA LEU A 594 -17.07 -13.93 -0.59
C LEU A 594 -16.35 -13.20 0.54
N GLY A 595 -17.07 -12.98 1.64
CA GLY A 595 -16.56 -12.27 2.83
C GLY A 595 -16.44 -10.76 2.68
N LEU A 596 -16.83 -10.19 1.54
CA LEU A 596 -16.74 -8.74 1.31
C LEU A 596 -18.01 -8.01 1.78
N PRO A 597 -17.90 -6.80 2.35
CA PRO A 597 -19.04 -5.94 2.63
C PRO A 597 -19.88 -5.68 1.37
N PRO A 598 -21.22 -5.63 1.46
CA PRO A 598 -22.08 -5.47 0.30
C PRO A 598 -21.99 -4.06 -0.34
N VAL A 599 -21.64 -3.05 0.46
CA VAL A 599 -21.50 -1.65 0.06
C VAL A 599 -20.23 -1.06 0.66
N TYR A 600 -19.48 -0.32 -0.14
CA TYR A 600 -18.24 0.33 0.26
C TYR A 600 -18.43 1.83 0.40
N ASN A 601 -18.63 2.28 1.64
CA ASN A 601 -18.74 3.69 2.02
C ASN A 601 -17.96 3.98 3.30
N PHE A 602 -16.75 3.44 3.40
CA PHE A 602 -15.89 3.57 4.57
C PHE A 602 -15.26 4.95 4.65
N SER A 603 -14.77 5.29 5.84
CA SER A 603 -14.00 6.51 6.11
C SER A 603 -12.53 6.18 6.31
N TRP A 604 -11.67 7.20 6.24
CA TRP A 604 -10.27 7.08 6.63
C TRP A 604 -10.15 6.59 8.08
N VAL A 605 -9.22 5.68 8.32
CA VAL A 605 -8.83 5.17 9.63
C VAL A 605 -7.34 5.35 9.83
N THR A 606 -6.92 5.46 11.09
CA THR A 606 -5.50 5.45 11.46
C THR A 606 -5.06 4.02 11.68
N MET A 607 -3.98 3.62 11.04
CA MET A 607 -3.35 2.31 11.17
C MET A 607 -2.05 2.48 11.95
N SER A 608 -1.96 1.79 13.08
CA SER A 608 -0.80 1.84 13.98
C SER A 608 -0.67 0.47 14.66
N PRO A 609 0.57 0.01 14.95
CA PRO A 609 0.77 -1.21 15.72
C PRO A 609 0.01 -1.16 17.06
N THR A 610 -0.77 -2.21 17.37
CA THR A 610 -1.63 -2.23 18.56
C THR A 610 -1.07 -3.10 19.68
N VAL A 611 -0.27 -4.11 19.33
CA VAL A 611 0.51 -4.90 20.29
C VAL A 611 1.71 -4.05 20.70
N LEU A 612 1.61 -3.42 21.88
CA LEU A 612 2.70 -2.62 22.44
C LEU A 612 3.95 -3.48 22.60
N LEU A 613 5.09 -2.89 22.21
CA LEU A 613 6.41 -3.36 22.60
C LEU A 613 6.46 -3.33 24.14
N GLY A 614 6.29 -4.49 24.76
CA GLY A 614 6.39 -4.64 26.22
C GLY A 614 7.75 -4.24 26.77
#